data_AF-A0A9X1SZ95-F1
#
_entry.id   AF-A0A9X1SZ95-F1
#
_cell.length_a   1.000
_cell.length_b   1.000
_cell.length_c   1.000
_cell.angle_alpha   90.00
_cell.angle_beta   90.00
_cell.angle_gamma   90.00
#
_symmetry.space_group_name_H-M   'P 1'
#
loop_
_entity.id
_entity.type
_entity.pdbx_description
1 polymer ?
#
loop_
_entity_poly.entity_id
_entity_poly.type
_entity_poly.pdbx_seq_one_letter_code
_entity_poly.pdbx_strand_id
1 'polypeptide(L)'
;MNGRRRIVAHVGSAHTEAELGLLMRQAQELLDDPGQGELDLGIAPAARKADLIGPVRSGEAPLFDLQEAAGRSDRQVVAPARVVSTGSDVLFQALARVFEDLGFAPVTDEVFASLVIARIVEPTSILDVPRVLTDLGQDPAS
;
A
#
# COMPACT_ATOMS: atom_id res chain seq x y z
N MET A 1 17.64 -14.14 -31.86
CA MET A 1 17.82 -13.44 -30.56
C MET A 1 17.32 -12.00 -30.71
N ASN A 2 16.01 -11.73 -30.60
CA ASN A 2 15.48 -10.37 -30.77
C ASN A 2 14.67 -9.96 -29.53
N GLY A 3 15.35 -9.66 -28.42
CA GLY A 3 14.71 -9.03 -27.27
C GLY A 3 14.43 -7.56 -27.57
N ARG A 4 13.16 -7.16 -27.66
CA ARG A 4 12.78 -5.73 -27.70
C ARG A 4 13.09 -5.11 -26.34
N ARG A 5 14.04 -4.19 -26.28
CA ARG A 5 14.29 -3.37 -25.09
C ARG A 5 13.15 -2.36 -24.98
N ARG A 6 12.30 -2.51 -23.96
CA ARG A 6 11.20 -1.59 -23.69
C ARG A 6 11.69 -0.53 -22.72
N ILE A 7 11.93 0.67 -23.23
CA ILE A 7 12.29 1.83 -22.39
C ILE A 7 10.96 2.45 -21.97
N VAL A 8 10.59 2.27 -20.70
CA VAL A 8 9.43 2.94 -20.10
C VAL A 8 9.96 4.20 -19.43
N ALA A 9 9.50 5.37 -19.90
CA ALA A 9 9.75 6.63 -19.23
C ALA A 9 8.76 6.80 -18.07
N HIS A 10 9.27 7.15 -16.89
CA HIS A 10 8.44 7.47 -15.73
C HIS A 10 8.32 8.99 -15.62
N VAL A 11 7.08 9.51 -15.63
CA VAL A 11 6.80 10.95 -15.60
C VAL A 11 7.08 11.57 -14.21
N GLY A 12 6.96 10.77 -13.14
CA GLY A 12 7.21 11.17 -11.75
C GLY A 12 6.11 10.68 -10.79
N SER A 13 6.24 11.05 -9.52
CA SER A 13 5.25 10.78 -8.45
C SER A 13 4.65 12.08 -7.93
N ALA A 14 3.32 12.16 -7.82
CA ALA A 14 2.62 13.30 -7.23
C ALA A 14 2.19 13.00 -5.79
N HIS A 15 2.40 13.97 -4.89
CA HIS A 15 1.98 13.92 -3.48
C HIS A 15 0.95 15.00 -3.15
N THR A 16 0.66 15.90 -4.10
CA THR A 16 -0.37 16.96 -3.98
C THR A 16 -1.17 17.11 -5.29
N GLU A 17 -2.35 17.74 -5.24
CA GLU A 17 -3.15 18.00 -6.44
C GLU A 17 -2.45 18.96 -7.42
N ALA A 18 -1.70 19.92 -6.89
CA ALA A 18 -0.92 20.84 -7.71
C ALA A 18 0.19 20.11 -8.47
N GLU A 19 0.93 19.22 -7.80
CA GLU A 19 1.94 18.37 -8.44
C GLU A 19 1.31 17.45 -9.49
N LEU A 20 0.16 16.85 -9.18
CA LEU A 20 -0.56 16.00 -10.13
C LEU A 20 -0.94 16.78 -11.40
N GLY A 21 -1.42 18.02 -11.27
CA GLY A 21 -1.75 18.87 -12.41
C GLY A 21 -0.55 19.14 -13.32
N LEU A 22 0.64 19.34 -12.73
CA LEU A 22 1.88 19.53 -13.48
C LEU A 22 2.31 18.25 -14.21
N LEU A 23 2.27 17.10 -13.54
CA LEU A 23 2.63 15.81 -14.15
C LEU A 23 1.65 15.41 -15.26
N MET A 24 0.36 15.68 -15.10
CA MET A 24 -0.65 15.43 -16.14
C MET A 24 -0.39 16.26 -17.40
N ARG A 25 -0.02 17.54 -17.23
CA ARG A 25 0.35 18.40 -18.36
C ARG A 25 1.59 17.87 -19.08
N GLN A 26 2.62 17.50 -18.33
CA GLN A 26 3.85 16.92 -18.89
C GLN A 26 3.57 15.61 -19.62
N ALA A 27 2.72 14.74 -19.07
CA ALA A 27 2.32 13.50 -19.73
C ALA A 27 1.59 13.76 -21.05
N GLN A 28 0.73 14.79 -21.10
CA GLN A 28 0.06 15.20 -22.33
C GLN A 28 1.05 15.71 -23.39
N GLU A 29 2.00 16.55 -23.01
CA GLU A 29 3.05 17.04 -23.91
C GLU A 29 3.90 15.90 -24.51
N LEU A 30 4.13 14.82 -23.76
CA LEU A 30 4.80 13.62 -24.26
C LEU A 30 3.94 12.81 -25.24
N LEU A 31 2.62 12.78 -25.07
CA LEU A 31 1.71 12.12 -26.02
C LEU A 31 1.61 12.87 -27.34
N ASP A 32 1.73 14.19 -27.29
CA ASP A 32 1.63 15.08 -28.45
C ASP A 32 2.96 15.20 -29.23
N ASP A 33 4.04 14.52 -28.79
CA ASP A 33 5.34 14.53 -29.47
C ASP A 33 5.26 13.82 -30.85
N PRO A 34 5.44 14.54 -31.97
CA PRO A 34 5.34 13.98 -33.31
C PRO A 34 6.44 12.96 -33.65
N GLY A 35 7.52 12.90 -32.85
CA GLY A 35 8.55 11.87 -32.96
C GLY A 35 8.14 10.52 -32.36
N GLN A 36 7.07 10.48 -31.59
CA GLN A 36 6.56 9.30 -30.91
C GLN A 36 5.28 8.79 -31.60
N GLY A 37 5.35 7.59 -32.19
CA GLY A 37 4.15 6.95 -32.75
C GLY A 37 3.20 6.46 -31.66
N GLU A 38 1.89 6.61 -31.89
CA GLU A 38 0.86 6.03 -31.03
C GLU A 38 0.87 4.50 -31.15
N LEU A 39 1.07 3.81 -30.02
CA LEU A 39 1.05 2.35 -29.97
C LEU A 39 -0.32 1.86 -29.51
N ASP A 40 -1.13 1.41 -30.47
CA ASP A 40 -2.37 0.70 -30.14
C ASP A 40 -2.05 -0.65 -29.52
N LEU A 41 -2.30 -0.77 -28.21
CA LEU A 41 -2.04 -1.99 -27.45
C LEU A 41 -3.17 -3.02 -27.60
N GLY A 42 -4.29 -2.68 -28.25
CA GLY A 42 -5.48 -3.55 -28.30
C GLY A 42 -6.09 -3.81 -26.92
N ILE A 43 -5.75 -2.97 -25.93
CA ILE A 43 -6.23 -3.07 -24.54
C ILE A 43 -7.21 -1.92 -24.33
N ALA A 44 -8.50 -2.24 -24.25
CA ALA A 44 -9.45 -1.30 -23.67
C ALA A 44 -9.10 -1.15 -22.18
N PRO A 45 -8.97 0.08 -21.63
CA PRO A 45 -8.75 0.28 -20.21
C PRO A 45 -9.99 -0.20 -19.43
N ALA A 46 -9.98 -1.49 -19.09
CA ALA A 46 -10.98 -2.08 -18.23
C ALA A 46 -10.65 -1.66 -16.79
N ALA A 47 -11.51 -0.86 -16.19
CA ALA A 47 -11.47 -0.64 -14.75
C ALA A 47 -11.47 -2.02 -14.08
N ARG A 48 -10.40 -2.35 -13.34
CA ARG A 48 -10.31 -3.63 -12.62
C ARG A 48 -11.44 -3.66 -11.59
N LYS A 49 -12.51 -4.38 -11.89
CA LYS A 49 -13.51 -4.78 -10.90
C LYS A 49 -12.89 -5.94 -10.14
N ALA A 50 -12.34 -5.67 -8.96
CA ALA A 50 -12.06 -6.73 -8.00
C ALA A 50 -13.41 -7.14 -7.39
N ASP A 51 -13.86 -8.37 -7.65
CA ASP A 51 -14.90 -8.97 -6.83
C ASP A 51 -14.25 -9.20 -5.45
N LEU A 52 -14.55 -8.32 -4.50
CA LEU A 52 -14.17 -8.52 -3.10
C LEU A 52 -14.84 -9.81 -2.64
N ILE A 53 -14.05 -10.78 -2.18
CA ILE A 53 -14.59 -11.94 -1.48
C ILE A 53 -15.41 -11.38 -0.31
N GLY A 54 -16.72 -11.67 -0.30
CA GLY A 54 -17.61 -11.22 0.76
C GLY A 54 -17.10 -11.64 2.14
N PRO A 55 -17.57 -11.00 3.22
CA PRO A 55 -17.08 -11.32 4.56
C PRO A 55 -17.22 -12.82 4.81
N VAL A 56 -16.10 -13.49 5.07
CA VAL A 56 -16.09 -14.87 5.56
C VAL A 56 -16.88 -14.84 6.86
N ARG A 57 -18.11 -15.37 6.82
CA ARG A 57 -18.87 -15.58 8.04
C ARG A 57 -18.15 -16.67 8.82
N SER A 58 -17.44 -16.29 9.87
CA SER A 58 -16.93 -17.22 10.86
C SER A 58 -18.14 -17.87 11.55
N GLY A 59 -18.61 -18.96 10.99
CA GLY A 59 -19.77 -19.70 11.44
C GLY A 59 -20.06 -20.82 10.47
N GLU A 60 -19.75 -22.03 10.89
CA GLU A 60 -19.90 -23.32 10.19
C GLU A 60 -21.00 -23.32 9.12
N ALA A 61 -20.60 -23.35 7.85
CA ALA A 61 -21.46 -23.77 6.75
C ALA A 61 -20.69 -24.81 5.92
N PRO A 62 -21.33 -25.92 5.52
CA PRO A 62 -20.65 -27.05 4.90
C PRO A 62 -20.05 -26.63 3.57
N LEU A 63 -18.83 -27.12 3.32
CA LEU A 63 -17.95 -26.69 2.23
C LEU A 63 -18.50 -26.99 0.81
N PHE A 64 -19.62 -27.72 0.67
CA PHE A 64 -20.06 -28.25 -0.63
C PHE A 64 -21.59 -28.32 -0.87
N ASP A 65 -22.39 -27.41 -0.32
CA ASP A 65 -23.76 -27.21 -0.85
C ASP A 65 -23.80 -25.97 -1.76
N LEU A 66 -23.40 -26.18 -3.02
CA LEU A 66 -23.60 -25.24 -4.13
C LEU A 66 -25.06 -25.33 -4.61
N GLN A 67 -26.03 -25.18 -3.72
CA GLN A 67 -27.41 -24.93 -4.12
C GLN A 67 -27.48 -23.45 -4.50
N GLU A 68 -27.63 -23.21 -5.81
CA GLU A 68 -27.78 -21.91 -6.48
C GLU A 68 -28.49 -20.85 -5.62
N ALA A 69 -27.72 -20.11 -4.82
CA ALA A 69 -28.14 -18.83 -4.30
C ALA A 69 -27.96 -17.81 -5.43
N ALA A 70 -28.83 -17.91 -6.44
CA ALA A 70 -29.07 -16.89 -7.45
C ALA A 70 -29.73 -15.66 -6.81
N GLY A 71 -29.10 -15.09 -5.79
CA GLY A 71 -29.24 -13.68 -5.46
C GLY A 71 -28.14 -12.98 -6.22
N ARG A 72 -28.48 -12.27 -7.29
CA ARG A 72 -27.60 -11.23 -7.85
C ARG A 72 -27.32 -10.26 -6.70
N SER A 73 -26.23 -10.47 -5.99
CA SER A 73 -25.61 -9.41 -5.22
C SER A 73 -25.33 -8.34 -6.25
N ASP A 74 -26.12 -7.26 -6.17
CA ASP A 74 -25.92 -6.08 -6.98
C ASP A 74 -24.43 -5.78 -6.96
N ARG A 75 -23.82 -5.82 -8.14
CA ARG A 75 -22.37 -5.90 -8.31
C ARG A 75 -21.84 -4.51 -8.01
N GLN A 76 -21.76 -4.22 -6.70
CA GLN A 76 -21.52 -2.89 -6.18
C GLN A 76 -20.21 -2.41 -6.74
N VAL A 77 -20.29 -1.38 -7.59
CA VAL A 77 -19.12 -0.75 -8.17
C VAL A 77 -18.43 -0.03 -7.02
N VAL A 78 -17.39 -0.64 -6.46
CA VAL A 78 -16.55 -0.02 -5.45
C VAL A 78 -15.59 0.92 -6.18
N ALA A 79 -15.42 2.13 -5.65
CA ALA A 79 -14.41 3.07 -6.14
C ALA A 79 -13.02 2.40 -6.10
N PRO A 80 -12.09 2.78 -7.00
CA PRO A 80 -10.74 2.24 -6.99
C PRO A 80 -10.09 2.43 -5.61
N ALA A 81 -9.38 1.39 -5.13
CA ALA A 81 -8.66 1.47 -3.88
C ALA A 81 -7.60 2.57 -3.95
N ARG A 82 -7.54 3.41 -2.91
CA ARG A 82 -6.54 4.46 -2.74
C ARG A 82 -5.62 4.08 -1.59
N VAL A 83 -4.31 4.21 -1.81
CA VAL A 83 -3.32 4.10 -0.73
C VAL A 83 -3.47 5.35 0.16
N VAL A 84 -3.80 5.14 1.43
CA VAL A 84 -3.97 6.22 2.42
C VAL A 84 -2.67 6.53 3.18
N SER A 85 -1.82 5.52 3.37
CA SER A 85 -0.52 5.61 4.03
C SER A 85 0.38 4.45 3.60
N THR A 86 1.67 4.58 3.90
CA THR A 86 2.67 3.52 3.72
C THR A 86 3.51 3.44 4.99
N GLY A 87 3.83 2.23 5.46
CA GLY A 87 4.67 2.02 6.63
C GLY A 87 5.44 0.71 6.55
N SER A 88 6.54 0.60 7.31
CA SER A 88 7.39 -0.60 7.36
C SER A 88 7.03 -1.52 8.54
N ASP A 89 5.80 -2.02 8.58
CA ASP A 89 5.29 -2.85 9.69
C ASP A 89 6.16 -4.09 9.96
N VAL A 90 6.64 -4.74 8.90
CA VAL A 90 7.48 -5.95 9.01
C VAL A 90 8.78 -5.65 9.77
N LEU A 91 9.36 -4.47 9.58
CA LEU A 91 10.57 -4.06 10.30
C LEU A 91 10.26 -3.84 11.78
N PHE A 92 9.18 -3.14 12.10
CA PHE A 92 8.75 -2.96 13.48
C PHE A 92 8.53 -4.30 14.18
N GLN A 93 7.77 -5.21 13.55
CA GLN A 93 7.48 -6.53 14.11
C GLN A 93 8.75 -7.38 14.30
N ALA A 94 9.70 -7.30 13.37
CA ALA A 94 10.97 -8.00 13.52
C ALA A 94 11.78 -7.49 14.73
N LEU A 95 11.85 -6.17 14.92
CA LEU A 95 12.56 -5.57 16.04
C LEU A 95 11.84 -5.81 17.38
N ALA A 96 10.51 -5.75 17.39
CA ALA A 96 9.69 -6.09 18.55
C ALA A 96 9.92 -7.55 18.98
N ARG A 97 9.95 -8.48 18.01
CA ARG A 97 10.28 -9.90 18.27
C ARG A 97 11.65 -10.04 18.93
N VAL A 98 12.67 -9.37 18.40
CA VAL A 98 14.02 -9.40 18.97
C VAL A 98 14.03 -8.81 20.39
N PHE A 99 13.30 -7.73 20.63
CA PHE A 99 13.18 -7.13 21.95
C PHE A 99 12.55 -8.10 22.98
N GLU A 100 11.52 -8.84 22.57
CA GLU A 100 10.92 -9.91 23.38
C GLU A 100 11.89 -11.09 23.60
N ASP A 101 12.57 -11.54 22.54
CA ASP A 101 13.51 -12.66 22.58
C ASP A 101 14.73 -12.37 23.48
N LEU A 102 15.12 -11.09 23.60
CA LEU A 102 16.13 -10.63 24.55
C LEU A 102 15.65 -10.64 26.02
N GLY A 103 14.35 -10.87 26.25
CA GLY A 103 13.76 -10.98 27.57
C GLY A 103 13.53 -9.63 28.25
N PHE A 104 13.43 -8.53 27.50
CA PHE A 104 13.18 -7.20 28.06
C PHE A 104 11.70 -6.91 28.35
N ALA A 105 10.78 -7.63 27.71
CA ALA A 105 9.34 -7.42 27.88
C ALA A 105 8.85 -7.42 29.35
N PRO A 106 9.36 -8.25 30.30
CA PRO A 106 8.92 -8.22 31.69
C PRO A 106 9.39 -7.01 32.50
N VAL A 107 10.41 -6.28 32.04
CA VAL A 107 11.04 -5.15 32.76
C VAL A 107 10.71 -3.79 32.14
N THR A 108 9.99 -3.75 31.02
CA THR A 108 9.65 -2.52 30.30
C THR A 108 8.17 -2.52 29.92
N ASP A 109 7.62 -1.34 29.64
CA ASP A 109 6.30 -1.22 29.01
C ASP A 109 6.39 -1.16 27.47
N GLU A 110 5.23 -1.21 26.81
CA GLU A 110 5.11 -1.16 25.36
C GLU A 110 5.58 0.18 24.76
N VAL A 111 5.41 1.28 25.49
CA VAL A 111 5.85 2.62 25.06
C VAL A 111 7.37 2.69 25.04
N PHE A 112 8.03 2.12 26.04
CA PHE A 112 9.47 2.02 26.12
C PHE A 112 10.03 1.12 25.02
N ALA A 113 9.40 -0.03 24.76
CA ALA A 113 9.79 -0.89 23.64
C ALA A 113 9.68 -0.13 22.31
N SER A 114 8.57 0.58 22.08
CA SER A 114 8.36 1.41 20.88
C SER A 114 9.40 2.53 20.74
N LEU A 115 9.75 3.19 21.85
CA LEU A 115 10.81 4.20 21.90
C LEU A 115 12.18 3.62 21.51
N VAL A 116 12.54 2.45 22.06
CA VAL A 116 13.80 1.77 21.73
C VAL A 116 13.84 1.39 20.27
N ILE A 117 12.77 0.79 19.75
CA ILE A 117 12.67 0.38 18.33
C ILE A 117 12.82 1.60 17.42
N ALA A 118 12.10 2.70 17.69
CA ALA A 118 12.21 3.94 16.93
C ALA A 118 13.64 4.49 16.93
N ARG A 119 14.32 4.46 18.09
CA ARG A 119 15.70 4.95 18.26
C ARG A 119 16.75 4.06 17.58
N ILE A 120 16.48 2.76 17.43
CA ILE A 120 17.33 1.84 16.65
C ILE A 120 17.22 2.15 15.16
N VAL A 121 16.01 2.41 14.67
CA VAL A 121 15.74 2.74 13.27
C VAL A 121 16.32 4.10 12.91
N GLU A 122 16.10 5.11 13.75
CA GLU A 122 16.68 6.43 13.59
C GLU A 122 17.01 7.06 14.95
N PRO A 123 18.27 7.47 15.20
CA PRO A 123 18.69 8.00 16.50
C PRO A 123 18.25 9.47 16.71
N THR A 124 16.94 9.72 16.71
CA THR A 124 16.34 11.06 16.80
C THR A 124 16.11 11.52 18.25
N SER A 125 15.58 12.75 18.40
CA SER A 125 15.11 13.24 19.70
C SER A 125 13.83 12.50 20.14
N ILE A 126 13.52 12.49 21.45
CA ILE A 126 12.26 11.90 21.94
C ILE A 126 11.03 12.55 21.30
N LEU A 127 11.10 13.84 20.98
CA LEU A 127 10.00 14.58 20.37
C LEU A 127 9.74 14.16 18.91
N ASP A 128 10.73 13.57 18.24
CA ASP A 128 10.61 13.11 16.84
C ASP A 128 10.21 11.64 16.71
N VAL A 129 10.14 10.90 17.82
CA VAL A 129 9.75 9.47 17.83
C VAL A 129 8.39 9.21 17.18
N PRO A 130 7.34 10.04 17.38
CA PRO A 130 6.04 9.80 16.73
C PRO A 130 6.09 9.74 15.21
N ARG A 131 7.00 10.52 14.58
CA ARG A 131 7.22 10.47 13.13
C ARG A 131 7.77 9.11 12.72
N VAL A 132 8.81 8.64 13.40
CA VAL A 132 9.46 7.35 13.10
C VAL A 132 8.48 6.18 13.31
N LEU A 133 7.65 6.23 14.35
CA LEU A 133 6.62 5.22 14.57
C LEU A 133 5.57 5.19 13.46
N THR A 134 5.14 6.38 12.98
CA THR A 134 4.24 6.48 11.82
C THR A 134 4.86 5.87 10.56
N ASP A 135 6.15 6.13 10.31
CA ASP A 135 6.88 5.56 9.16
C ASP A 135 7.04 4.03 9.28
N LEU A 136 7.02 3.50 10.51
CA LEU A 136 7.00 2.08 10.83
C LEU A 136 5.58 1.47 10.85
N GLY A 137 4.56 2.25 10.51
CA GLY A 137 3.15 1.82 10.45
C GLY A 137 2.48 1.67 11.82
N GLN A 138 3.08 2.22 12.88
CA GLN A 138 2.53 2.19 14.24
C GLN A 138 1.87 3.51 14.62
N ASP A 139 0.75 3.42 15.33
CA ASP A 139 0.13 4.59 15.96
C ASP A 139 0.93 4.98 17.22
N PRO A 140 1.48 6.20 17.30
CA PRO A 140 2.22 6.62 18.47
C PRO A 140 1.28 6.78 19.68
N ALA A 141 1.73 6.35 20.85
CA ALA A 141 1.02 6.58 22.10
C ALA A 141 0.82 8.09 22.35
N SER A 142 -0.38 8.48 22.80
CA SER A 142 -0.77 9.87 23.11
C SER A 142 -0.31 10.34 24.48
#